data_AF-A0A931NFR6-F1
#
_entry.id   AF-A0A931NFR6-F1
#
_cell.length_a   1.000
_cell.length_b   1.000
_cell.length_c   1.000
_cell.angle_alpha   90.00
_cell.angle_beta   90.00
_cell.angle_gamma   90.00
#
_symmetry.space_group_name_H-M   'P 1'
#
loop_
_entity.id
_entity.type
_entity.pdbx_description
1 polymer ?
#
loop_
_entity_poly.entity_id
_entity_poly.type
_entity_poly.pdbx_seq_one_letter_code
_entity_poly.pdbx_strand_id
1 'polypeptide(L)'
;MTLLDEQRQAAQLAFAASGADLRVGDPAALPWPWPALRAGQGLQVRQHIDSGLSATIECVEAAGRLWCVKRARPQARVRNVDGQTSFLNEVQRRADIEALKRRDPGRWGALVDTVYADYRAGLIVSPWIAGGAVREWDARTLGQLFEAACALWLEGLFEWDLCAGNLLDDGRQLRLFDFGYCYRFDPLRQFNSAGRGDDQPLFHPAERFETRCYSACLLQLEQSQGQPAALAAFRRAKEAALPAYERMRAAVAARGASAAVLDWLDAICARWRVALRGEAEALYLAEAWRSHRLDLDDDLRGQSCTPTTLARADWLLATAQAHPAALRGALFWGEQALSPAALQAHLRALRAEAERFQLGQGQART
;
A
#
# COMPACT_ATOMS: atom_id res chain seq x y z
N MET A 1 16.21 19.86 -10.61
CA MET A 1 15.29 18.85 -11.19
C MET A 1 14.00 18.91 -10.39
N THR A 2 12.86 18.97 -11.05
CA THR A 2 11.53 18.95 -10.41
C THR A 2 11.26 17.55 -9.84
N LEU A 3 10.60 17.46 -8.69
CA LEU A 3 10.28 16.19 -8.05
C LEU A 3 9.17 15.46 -8.83
N LEU A 4 9.22 14.13 -8.88
CA LEU A 4 8.23 13.27 -9.55
C LEU A 4 6.82 13.50 -8.99
N ASP A 5 6.73 13.70 -7.68
CA ASP A 5 5.45 13.99 -7.01
C ASP A 5 4.82 15.29 -7.51
N GLU A 6 5.62 16.35 -7.64
CA GLU A 6 5.17 17.65 -8.14
C GLU A 6 4.74 17.56 -9.61
N GLN A 7 5.51 16.85 -10.44
CA GLN A 7 5.17 16.62 -11.84
C GLN A 7 3.86 15.86 -11.98
N ARG A 8 3.68 14.78 -11.21
CA ARG A 8 2.45 14.01 -11.17
C ARG A 8 1.26 14.88 -10.75
N GLN A 9 1.38 15.59 -9.64
CA GLN A 9 0.33 16.45 -9.10
C GLN A 9 -0.07 17.54 -10.11
N ALA A 10 0.91 18.19 -10.75
CA ALA A 10 0.65 19.18 -11.79
C ALA A 10 -0.09 18.56 -12.99
N ALA A 11 0.31 17.37 -13.45
CA ALA A 11 -0.35 16.68 -14.55
C ALA A 11 -1.79 16.27 -14.22
N GLN A 12 -2.04 15.79 -12.99
CA GLN A 12 -3.37 15.43 -12.51
C GLN A 12 -4.29 16.66 -12.41
N LEU A 13 -3.79 17.77 -11.86
CA LEU A 13 -4.53 19.03 -11.79
C LEU A 13 -4.84 19.59 -13.19
N ALA A 14 -3.87 19.55 -14.10
CA ALA A 14 -4.05 19.98 -15.48
C ALA A 14 -5.12 19.14 -16.19
N PHE A 15 -5.09 17.81 -16.04
CA PHE A 15 -6.12 16.93 -16.59
C PHE A 15 -7.50 17.24 -16.01
N ALA A 16 -7.61 17.37 -14.69
CA ALA A 16 -8.87 17.70 -14.03
C ALA A 16 -9.48 19.01 -14.56
N ALA A 17 -8.65 20.04 -14.71
CA ALA A 17 -9.03 21.36 -15.22
C ALA A 17 -9.37 21.38 -16.72
N SER A 18 -8.81 20.47 -17.52
CA SER A 18 -8.98 20.46 -18.98
C SER A 18 -10.40 20.17 -19.49
N GLY A 19 -11.29 19.65 -18.63
CA GLY A 19 -12.60 19.15 -19.04
C GLY A 19 -12.56 17.80 -19.78
N ALA A 20 -11.38 17.24 -20.08
CA ALA A 20 -11.24 15.94 -20.71
C ALA A 20 -11.86 14.82 -19.86
N ASP A 21 -12.37 13.79 -20.53
CA ASP A 21 -12.94 12.60 -19.90
C ASP A 21 -11.99 11.40 -20.05
N LEU A 22 -12.08 10.46 -19.11
CA LEU A 22 -11.33 9.22 -19.13
C LEU A 22 -12.28 8.06 -18.84
N ARG A 23 -12.33 7.12 -19.77
CA ARG A 23 -13.15 5.92 -19.66
C ARG A 23 -12.33 4.66 -19.82
N VAL A 24 -12.72 3.63 -19.08
CA VAL A 24 -12.14 2.29 -19.16
C VAL A 24 -13.29 1.31 -19.42
N GLY A 25 -13.09 0.37 -20.34
CA GLY A 25 -14.11 -0.62 -20.69
C GLY A 25 -15.24 -0.07 -21.57
N ASP A 26 -16.30 -0.87 -21.71
CA ASP A 26 -17.46 -0.57 -22.56
C ASP A 26 -18.74 -0.58 -21.69
N PRO A 27 -19.57 0.49 -21.72
CA PRO A 27 -20.83 0.50 -20.99
C PRO A 27 -21.78 -0.64 -21.41
N ALA A 28 -21.65 -1.22 -22.60
CA ALA A 28 -22.43 -2.38 -23.03
C ALA A 28 -22.08 -3.67 -22.25
N ALA A 29 -20.92 -3.72 -21.58
CA ALA A 29 -20.54 -4.84 -20.70
C ALA A 29 -21.18 -4.74 -19.30
N LEU A 30 -21.86 -3.64 -18.99
CA LEU A 30 -22.58 -3.47 -17.73
C LEU A 30 -23.87 -4.29 -17.73
N PRO A 31 -24.27 -4.84 -16.57
CA PRO A 31 -25.55 -5.55 -16.47
C PRO A 31 -26.75 -4.60 -16.38
N TRP A 32 -26.52 -3.27 -16.34
CA TRP A 32 -27.55 -2.23 -16.35
C TRP A 32 -27.33 -1.25 -17.49
N PRO A 33 -28.40 -0.63 -18.02
CA PRO A 33 -28.27 0.53 -18.89
C PRO A 33 -27.48 1.65 -18.18
N TRP A 34 -26.48 2.20 -18.87
CA TRP A 34 -25.61 3.24 -18.32
C TRP A 34 -26.35 4.42 -17.68
N PRO A 35 -27.41 5.01 -18.28
CA PRO A 35 -28.14 6.11 -17.65
C PRO A 35 -28.76 5.74 -16.29
N ALA A 36 -29.27 4.52 -16.15
CA ALA A 36 -29.88 4.04 -14.90
C ALA A 36 -28.84 3.84 -13.80
N LEU A 37 -27.69 3.23 -14.14
CA LEU A 37 -26.57 3.07 -13.21
C LEU A 37 -26.04 4.42 -12.74
N ARG A 38 -25.86 5.37 -13.67
CA ARG A 38 -25.39 6.72 -13.37
C ARG A 38 -26.33 7.45 -12.42
N ALA A 39 -27.64 7.33 -12.63
CA ALA A 39 -28.66 7.91 -11.76
C ALA A 39 -28.86 7.16 -10.42
N GLY A 40 -28.26 5.98 -10.25
CA GLY A 40 -28.48 5.13 -9.08
C GLY A 40 -29.89 4.52 -9.01
N GLN A 41 -30.59 4.42 -10.14
CA GLN A 41 -31.99 3.99 -10.19
C GLN A 41 -32.09 2.50 -10.53
N GLY A 42 -33.00 1.80 -9.85
CA GLY A 42 -33.30 0.39 -10.15
C GLY A 42 -32.20 -0.60 -9.75
N LEU A 43 -31.24 -0.18 -8.91
CA LEU A 43 -30.18 -1.04 -8.41
C LEU A 43 -30.64 -1.86 -7.21
N GLN A 44 -30.43 -3.17 -7.25
CA GLN A 44 -30.64 -4.04 -6.09
C GLN A 44 -29.39 -4.02 -5.19
N VAL A 45 -29.33 -3.04 -4.29
CA VAL A 45 -28.21 -2.85 -3.38
C VAL A 45 -28.30 -3.86 -2.23
N ARG A 46 -27.25 -4.69 -2.07
CA ARG A 46 -27.09 -5.67 -0.99
C ARG A 46 -26.32 -5.12 0.20
N GLN A 47 -25.36 -4.25 -0.06
CA GLN A 47 -24.50 -3.66 0.96
C GLN A 47 -24.06 -2.27 0.53
N HIS A 48 -23.94 -1.36 1.50
CA HIS A 48 -23.38 -0.02 1.32
C HIS A 48 -22.21 0.17 2.29
N ILE A 49 -21.09 0.70 1.79
CA ILE A 49 -19.89 1.01 2.58
C ILE A 49 -19.56 2.50 2.37
N ASP A 50 -19.71 3.29 3.43
CA ASP A 50 -19.51 4.75 3.44
C ASP A 50 -18.27 5.19 4.27
N SER A 51 -17.41 4.23 4.65
CA SER A 51 -16.17 4.54 5.41
C SER A 51 -15.08 5.19 4.55
N GLY A 52 -15.13 5.02 3.22
CA GLY A 52 -14.12 5.54 2.29
C GLY A 52 -14.01 7.07 2.27
N LEU A 53 -12.79 7.58 2.10
CA LEU A 53 -12.53 9.03 2.18
C LEU A 53 -12.84 9.77 0.87
N SER A 54 -12.59 9.13 -0.25
CA SER A 54 -12.76 9.70 -1.60
C SER A 54 -13.97 9.14 -2.33
N ALA A 55 -14.52 8.00 -1.89
CA ALA A 55 -15.61 7.31 -2.55
C ALA A 55 -16.50 6.53 -1.57
N THR A 56 -17.70 6.16 -2.03
CA THR A 56 -18.59 5.18 -1.42
C THR A 56 -18.66 3.93 -2.27
N ILE A 57 -18.90 2.77 -1.64
CA ILE A 57 -19.01 1.48 -2.34
C ILE A 57 -20.41 0.91 -2.14
N GLU A 58 -20.99 0.40 -3.22
CA GLU A 58 -22.24 -0.36 -3.21
C GLU A 58 -21.98 -1.76 -3.76
N CYS A 59 -22.37 -2.80 -3.01
CA CYS A 59 -22.50 -4.15 -3.53
C CYS A 59 -23.89 -4.28 -4.16
N VAL A 60 -23.95 -4.48 -5.47
CA VAL A 60 -25.19 -4.52 -6.24
C VAL A 60 -25.34 -5.87 -6.91
N GLU A 61 -26.54 -6.44 -6.85
CA GLU A 61 -26.86 -7.68 -7.56
C GLU A 61 -27.47 -7.40 -8.93
N ALA A 62 -26.96 -8.10 -9.95
CA ALA A 62 -27.62 -8.22 -11.24
C ALA A 62 -27.24 -9.51 -11.95
N ALA A 63 -28.23 -10.10 -12.65
CA ALA A 63 -28.09 -11.35 -13.38
C ALA A 63 -27.46 -12.49 -12.54
N GLY A 64 -27.84 -12.59 -11.26
CA GLY A 64 -27.35 -13.60 -10.33
C GLY A 64 -25.87 -13.43 -9.91
N ARG A 65 -25.27 -12.27 -10.18
CA ARG A 65 -23.89 -11.93 -9.81
C ARG A 65 -23.83 -10.67 -8.96
N LEU A 66 -22.84 -10.61 -8.10
CA LEU A 66 -22.54 -9.43 -7.29
C LEU A 66 -21.50 -8.54 -7.98
N TRP A 67 -21.74 -7.24 -7.92
CA TRP A 67 -20.92 -6.20 -8.52
C TRP A 67 -20.55 -5.16 -7.47
N CYS A 68 -19.36 -4.58 -7.60
CA CYS A 68 -18.93 -3.42 -6.85
C CYS A 68 -19.15 -2.16 -7.70
N VAL A 69 -19.93 -1.22 -7.18
CA VAL A 69 -20.09 0.12 -7.74
C VAL A 69 -19.42 1.11 -6.80
N LYS A 70 -18.27 1.65 -7.20
CA LYS A 70 -17.53 2.68 -6.49
C LYS A 70 -17.93 4.05 -7.04
N ARG A 71 -18.46 4.92 -6.17
CA ARG A 71 -18.88 6.29 -6.51
C ARG A 71 -17.97 7.31 -5.87
N ALA A 72 -17.37 8.17 -6.67
CA ALA A 72 -16.61 9.31 -6.17
C ALA A 72 -17.51 10.22 -5.33
N ARG A 73 -16.98 10.71 -4.20
CA ARG A 73 -17.67 11.74 -3.43
C ARG A 73 -17.62 13.07 -4.20
N PRO A 74 -18.68 13.89 -4.16
CA PRO A 74 -18.65 15.24 -4.73
C PRO A 74 -17.51 16.10 -4.16
N GLN A 75 -17.18 15.88 -2.89
CA GLN A 75 -16.01 16.46 -2.22
C GLN A 75 -15.26 15.35 -1.48
N ALA A 76 -13.99 15.15 -1.82
CA ALA A 76 -13.12 14.22 -1.11
C ALA A 76 -12.90 14.69 0.33
N ARG A 77 -12.88 13.76 1.30
CA ARG A 77 -12.59 14.08 2.71
C ARG A 77 -11.09 14.39 2.93
N VAL A 78 -10.22 13.96 2.00
CA VAL A 78 -8.78 14.26 2.02
C VAL A 78 -8.54 15.56 1.25
N ARG A 79 -7.84 16.51 1.90
CA ARG A 79 -7.68 17.88 1.38
C ARG A 79 -6.39 18.14 0.60
N ASN A 80 -5.39 17.26 0.66
CA ASN A 80 -4.17 17.43 -0.13
C ASN A 80 -4.42 17.10 -1.62
N VAL A 81 -3.50 17.48 -2.50
CA VAL A 81 -3.65 17.32 -3.96
C VAL A 81 -3.86 15.85 -4.34
N ASP A 82 -3.04 14.94 -3.77
CA ASP A 82 -3.15 13.51 -4.06
C ASP A 82 -4.51 12.93 -3.64
N GLY A 83 -5.06 13.37 -2.51
CA GLY A 83 -6.39 12.98 -2.05
C GLY A 83 -7.51 13.51 -2.94
N GLN A 84 -7.44 14.77 -3.35
CA GLN A 84 -8.42 15.38 -4.26
C GLN A 84 -8.40 14.74 -5.66
N THR A 85 -7.23 14.29 -6.11
CA THR A 85 -7.04 13.68 -7.44
C THR A 85 -7.04 12.15 -7.38
N SER A 86 -7.22 11.54 -6.21
CA SER A 86 -7.16 10.07 -6.02
C SER A 86 -8.12 9.30 -6.92
N PHE A 87 -9.34 9.79 -7.13
CA PHE A 87 -10.29 9.11 -8.01
C PHE A 87 -9.87 9.18 -9.49
N LEU A 88 -9.36 10.34 -9.94
CA LEU A 88 -8.77 10.46 -11.29
C LEU A 88 -7.62 9.46 -11.44
N ASN A 89 -6.73 9.43 -10.46
CA ASN A 89 -5.58 8.54 -10.46
C ASN A 89 -6.02 7.07 -10.49
N GLU A 90 -7.04 6.69 -9.71
CA GLU A 90 -7.55 5.33 -9.74
C GLU A 90 -8.07 4.96 -11.13
N VAL A 91 -8.87 5.80 -11.80
CA VAL A 91 -9.35 5.51 -13.16
C VAL A 91 -8.18 5.36 -14.14
N GLN A 92 -7.16 6.22 -14.04
CA GLN A 92 -5.92 6.08 -14.84
C GLN A 92 -5.22 4.75 -14.57
N ARG A 93 -5.09 4.35 -13.30
CA ARG A 93 -4.45 3.09 -12.91
C ARG A 93 -5.27 1.87 -13.31
N ARG A 94 -6.60 1.93 -13.26
CA ARG A 94 -7.47 0.89 -13.84
C ARG A 94 -7.22 0.74 -15.33
N ALA A 95 -7.10 1.85 -16.07
CA ALA A 95 -6.81 1.81 -17.50
C ALA A 95 -5.46 1.10 -17.78
N ASP A 96 -4.44 1.43 -17.00
CA ASP A 96 -3.10 0.84 -17.09
C ASP A 96 -3.13 -0.66 -16.80
N ILE A 97 -3.77 -1.06 -15.69
CA ILE A 97 -3.89 -2.45 -15.26
C ILE A 97 -4.68 -3.28 -16.27
N GLU A 98 -5.78 -2.76 -16.81
CA GLU A 98 -6.56 -3.48 -17.82
C GLU A 98 -5.78 -3.61 -19.14
N ALA A 99 -4.91 -2.67 -19.48
CA ALA A 99 -3.99 -2.83 -20.61
C ALA A 99 -2.95 -3.93 -20.35
N LEU A 100 -2.41 -4.01 -19.12
CA LEU A 100 -1.50 -5.08 -18.72
C LEU A 100 -2.18 -6.47 -18.75
N LYS A 101 -3.43 -6.55 -18.30
CA LYS A 101 -4.26 -7.77 -18.35
C LYS A 101 -4.52 -8.26 -19.76
N ARG A 102 -4.78 -7.35 -20.70
CA ARG A 102 -4.92 -7.71 -22.13
C ARG A 102 -3.60 -8.19 -22.73
N ARG A 103 -2.48 -7.60 -22.32
CA ARG A 103 -1.14 -7.96 -22.82
C ARG A 103 -0.66 -9.31 -22.29
N ASP A 104 -0.98 -9.64 -21.05
CA ASP A 104 -0.52 -10.85 -20.36
C ASP A 104 -1.68 -11.48 -19.56
N PRO A 105 -2.62 -12.16 -20.24
CA PRO A 105 -3.80 -12.75 -19.60
C PRO A 105 -3.42 -13.79 -18.54
N GLY A 106 -4.09 -13.74 -17.38
CA GLY A 106 -3.90 -14.70 -16.29
C GLY A 106 -2.80 -14.31 -15.28
N ARG A 107 -1.79 -13.53 -15.67
CA ARG A 107 -0.73 -13.07 -14.75
C ARG A 107 -1.24 -12.17 -13.63
N TRP A 108 -2.29 -11.39 -13.89
CA TRP A 108 -2.77 -10.32 -13.00
C TRP A 108 -3.98 -10.73 -12.16
N GLY A 109 -4.14 -12.02 -11.86
CA GLY A 109 -5.29 -12.55 -11.12
C GLY A 109 -5.46 -11.98 -9.70
N ALA A 110 -4.37 -11.48 -9.11
CA ALA A 110 -4.39 -10.79 -7.82
C ALA A 110 -4.93 -9.35 -7.88
N LEU A 111 -5.06 -8.75 -9.07
CA LEU A 111 -5.57 -7.39 -9.23
C LEU A 111 -7.05 -7.43 -9.61
N VAL A 112 -7.90 -6.66 -8.92
CA VAL A 112 -9.32 -6.54 -9.26
C VAL A 112 -9.54 -6.11 -10.72
N ASP A 113 -10.54 -6.71 -11.37
CA ASP A 113 -10.93 -6.38 -12.75
C ASP A 113 -11.74 -5.09 -12.81
N THR A 114 -11.59 -4.32 -13.87
CA THR A 114 -12.45 -3.17 -14.16
C THR A 114 -13.32 -3.47 -15.37
N VAL A 115 -14.64 -3.50 -15.16
CA VAL A 115 -15.61 -3.70 -16.24
C VAL A 115 -15.90 -2.38 -16.93
N TYR A 116 -16.11 -1.33 -16.13
CA TYR A 116 -16.30 0.01 -16.63
C TYR A 116 -15.78 1.04 -15.62
N ALA A 117 -15.22 2.13 -16.11
CA ALA A 117 -14.94 3.31 -15.29
C ALA A 117 -15.15 4.58 -16.11
N ASP A 118 -15.65 5.63 -15.47
CA ASP A 118 -15.87 6.94 -16.06
C ASP A 118 -15.50 8.00 -15.02
N TYR A 119 -14.45 8.76 -15.32
CA TYR A 119 -13.92 9.77 -14.41
C TYR A 119 -14.94 10.90 -14.18
N ARG A 120 -15.57 11.43 -15.23
CA ARG A 120 -16.48 12.58 -15.10
C ARG A 120 -17.80 12.19 -14.46
N ALA A 121 -18.25 10.96 -14.67
CA ALA A 121 -19.42 10.42 -13.97
C ALA A 121 -19.10 9.99 -12.53
N GLY A 122 -17.82 9.96 -12.12
CA GLY A 122 -17.42 9.58 -10.78
C GLY A 122 -17.70 8.11 -10.47
N LEU A 123 -17.57 7.21 -11.45
CA LEU A 123 -17.99 5.82 -11.32
C LEU A 123 -16.91 4.82 -11.73
N ILE A 124 -16.72 3.79 -10.91
CA ILE A 124 -15.96 2.58 -11.26
C ILE A 124 -16.85 1.37 -10.96
N VAL A 125 -16.91 0.42 -11.88
CA VAL A 125 -17.64 -0.84 -11.76
C VAL A 125 -16.68 -2.00 -11.94
N SER A 126 -16.68 -2.90 -10.97
CA SER A 126 -15.92 -4.15 -11.01
C SER A 126 -16.78 -5.32 -10.54
N PRO A 127 -16.41 -6.57 -10.83
CA PRO A 127 -16.98 -7.71 -10.11
C PRO A 127 -16.80 -7.52 -8.60
N TRP A 128 -17.80 -7.95 -7.81
CA TRP A 128 -17.63 -7.99 -6.36
C TRP A 128 -16.53 -8.97 -6.00
N ILE A 129 -15.63 -8.56 -5.10
CA ILE A 129 -14.56 -9.42 -4.62
C ILE A 129 -15.15 -10.31 -3.53
N ALA A 130 -15.16 -11.62 -3.77
CA ALA A 130 -15.49 -12.59 -2.74
C ALA A 130 -14.38 -12.65 -1.69
N GLY A 131 -14.72 -13.09 -0.48
CA GLY A 131 -13.77 -13.21 0.63
C GLY A 131 -13.94 -12.10 1.67
N GLY A 132 -12.95 -12.00 2.55
CA GLY A 132 -12.94 -11.05 3.66
C GLY A 132 -11.55 -10.49 3.93
N ALA A 133 -11.43 -9.66 4.97
CA ALA A 133 -10.14 -9.15 5.41
C ALA A 133 -9.14 -10.30 5.61
N VAL A 134 -7.89 -10.09 5.20
CA VAL A 134 -6.84 -11.09 5.33
C VAL A 134 -6.63 -11.40 6.81
N ARG A 135 -6.91 -12.64 7.21
CA ARG A 135 -6.75 -13.09 8.61
C ARG A 135 -5.39 -13.70 8.88
N GLU A 136 -4.81 -14.34 7.87
CA GLU A 136 -3.55 -15.08 8.01
C GLU A 136 -2.60 -14.76 6.85
N TRP A 137 -1.36 -14.44 7.22
CA TRP A 137 -0.26 -14.21 6.30
C TRP A 137 0.61 -15.48 6.22
N ASP A 138 0.09 -16.46 5.48
CA ASP A 138 0.77 -17.72 5.18
C ASP A 138 1.64 -17.61 3.93
N ALA A 139 2.28 -18.71 3.53
CA ALA A 139 3.14 -18.73 2.34
C ALA A 139 2.37 -18.41 1.04
N ARG A 140 1.07 -18.74 0.96
CA ARG A 140 0.23 -18.47 -0.21
C ARG A 140 -0.11 -16.99 -0.31
N THR A 141 -0.64 -16.38 0.75
CA THR A 141 -1.03 -14.97 0.73
C THR A 141 0.17 -14.07 0.56
N LEU A 142 1.28 -14.35 1.27
CA LEU A 142 2.54 -13.62 1.10
C LEU A 142 3.11 -13.79 -0.31
N GLY A 143 3.11 -15.02 -0.85
CA GLY A 143 3.58 -15.30 -2.20
C GLY A 143 2.79 -14.52 -3.27
N GLN A 144 1.46 -14.59 -3.23
CA GLN A 144 0.59 -13.87 -4.15
C GLN A 144 0.75 -12.34 -4.04
N LEU A 145 0.88 -11.83 -2.81
CA LEU A 145 1.13 -10.41 -2.57
C LEU A 145 2.44 -9.94 -3.20
N PHE A 146 3.55 -10.62 -2.89
CA PHE A 146 4.86 -10.17 -3.39
C PHE A 146 5.01 -10.37 -4.89
N GLU A 147 4.41 -11.41 -5.47
CA GLU A 147 4.34 -11.54 -6.93
C GLU A 147 3.59 -10.40 -7.58
N ALA A 148 2.41 -10.05 -7.07
CA ALA A 148 1.61 -8.95 -7.61
C ALA A 148 2.32 -7.60 -7.46
N ALA A 149 2.85 -7.30 -6.26
CA ALA A 149 3.49 -6.04 -5.97
C ALA A 149 4.80 -5.85 -6.75
N CYS A 150 5.62 -6.90 -6.89
CA CYS A 150 6.82 -6.86 -7.73
C CYS A 150 6.46 -6.78 -9.22
N ALA A 151 5.39 -7.45 -9.68
CA ALA A 151 4.93 -7.34 -11.06
C ALA A 151 4.44 -5.93 -11.40
N LEU A 152 3.71 -5.26 -10.50
CA LEU A 152 3.36 -3.85 -10.66
C LEU A 152 4.61 -2.98 -10.74
N TRP A 153 5.56 -3.18 -9.81
CA TRP A 153 6.82 -2.44 -9.79
C TRP A 153 7.58 -2.56 -11.11
N LEU A 154 7.67 -3.78 -11.68
CA LEU A 154 8.30 -4.03 -12.98
C LEU A 154 7.65 -3.26 -14.14
N GLU A 155 6.36 -2.98 -14.05
CA GLU A 155 5.61 -2.22 -15.05
C GLU A 155 5.58 -0.73 -14.75
N GLY A 156 6.41 -0.27 -13.81
CA GLY A 156 6.53 1.14 -13.43
C GLY A 156 5.33 1.63 -12.64
N LEU A 157 4.67 0.76 -11.88
CA LEU A 157 3.53 1.08 -11.01
C LEU A 157 3.90 0.78 -9.56
N PHE A 158 3.82 1.79 -8.69
CA PHE A 158 4.14 1.65 -7.27
C PHE A 158 2.90 1.95 -6.42
N GLU A 159 2.43 0.95 -5.66
CA GLU A 159 1.32 1.11 -4.72
C GLU A 159 1.82 1.65 -3.38
N TRP A 160 1.37 2.85 -3.01
CA TRP A 160 1.79 3.53 -1.77
C TRP A 160 0.89 3.20 -0.58
N ASP A 161 -0.35 2.77 -0.80
CA ASP A 161 -1.33 2.45 0.23
C ASP A 161 -1.68 0.96 0.25
N LEU A 162 -0.64 0.12 0.30
CA LEU A 162 -0.75 -1.33 0.41
C LEU A 162 -1.17 -1.76 1.85
N CYS A 163 -2.29 -1.22 2.33
CA CYS A 163 -2.83 -1.42 3.66
C CYS A 163 -3.81 -2.61 3.72
N ALA A 164 -4.16 -3.04 4.93
CA ALA A 164 -5.09 -4.16 5.14
C ALA A 164 -6.48 -3.92 4.52
N GLY A 165 -6.96 -2.67 4.51
CA GLY A 165 -8.27 -2.30 3.95
C GLY A 165 -8.36 -2.42 2.43
N ASN A 166 -7.23 -2.56 1.74
CA ASN A 166 -7.13 -2.68 0.29
C ASN A 166 -6.83 -4.13 -0.16
N LEU A 167 -6.91 -5.09 0.77
CA LEU A 167 -6.59 -6.50 0.55
C LEU A 167 -7.72 -7.40 1.05
N LEU A 168 -8.20 -8.29 0.19
CA LEU A 168 -9.22 -9.29 0.52
C LEU A 168 -8.69 -10.67 0.13
N ASP A 169 -9.04 -11.67 0.92
CA ASP A 169 -8.70 -13.07 0.66
C ASP A 169 -9.95 -13.95 0.74
N ASP A 170 -10.11 -14.83 -0.24
CA ASP A 170 -11.19 -15.82 -0.31
C ASP A 170 -10.74 -17.23 0.12
N GLY A 171 -9.51 -17.36 0.65
CA GLY A 171 -8.87 -18.62 1.02
C GLY A 171 -8.12 -19.29 -0.13
N ARG A 172 -8.23 -18.78 -1.36
CA ARG A 172 -7.49 -19.26 -2.54
C ARG A 172 -6.71 -18.15 -3.23
N GLN A 173 -7.32 -16.98 -3.38
CA GLN A 173 -6.78 -15.84 -4.09
C GLN A 173 -6.85 -14.58 -3.22
N LEU A 174 -5.69 -13.99 -2.99
CA LEU A 174 -5.55 -12.63 -2.51
C LEU A 174 -5.91 -11.66 -3.64
N ARG A 175 -6.70 -10.64 -3.32
CA ARG A 175 -7.14 -9.60 -4.24
C ARG A 175 -6.73 -8.24 -3.70
N LEU A 176 -5.92 -7.52 -4.46
CA LEU A 176 -5.60 -6.11 -4.28
C LEU A 176 -6.62 -5.26 -5.05
N PHE A 177 -7.14 -4.25 -4.39
CA PHE A 177 -8.08 -3.28 -4.94
C PHE A 177 -7.82 -1.90 -4.34
N ASP A 178 -8.38 -0.88 -4.99
CA ASP A 178 -8.14 0.53 -4.71
C ASP A 178 -6.73 1.00 -5.09
N PHE A 179 -6.62 1.62 -6.25
CA PHE A 179 -5.34 2.10 -6.82
C PHE A 179 -5.24 3.62 -6.79
N GLY A 180 -5.99 4.28 -5.89
CA GLY A 180 -6.01 5.73 -5.76
C GLY A 180 -4.64 6.35 -5.46
N TYR A 181 -3.75 5.59 -4.82
CA TYR A 181 -2.37 5.97 -4.49
C TYR A 181 -1.32 5.11 -5.23
N CYS A 182 -1.71 4.46 -6.33
CA CYS A 182 -0.76 3.81 -7.23
C CYS A 182 -0.19 4.81 -8.25
N TYR A 183 1.12 4.97 -8.30
CA TYR A 183 1.77 6.00 -9.12
C TYR A 183 2.80 5.43 -10.08
N ARG A 184 2.95 6.14 -11.19
CA ARG A 184 3.91 5.78 -12.25
C ARG A 184 5.32 6.23 -11.92
N PHE A 185 6.29 5.44 -12.33
CA PHE A 185 7.72 5.75 -12.32
C PHE A 185 8.45 4.94 -13.41
N ASP A 186 9.73 5.23 -13.64
CA ASP A 186 10.58 4.46 -14.54
C ASP A 186 11.38 3.40 -13.76
N PRO A 187 10.99 2.11 -13.79
CA PRO A 187 11.66 1.07 -13.00
C PRO A 187 13.05 0.71 -13.51
N LEU A 188 13.46 1.25 -14.66
CA LEU A 188 14.82 1.05 -15.18
C LEU A 188 15.79 2.11 -14.67
N ARG A 189 15.30 3.20 -14.07
CA ARG A 189 16.11 4.33 -13.61
C ARG A 189 15.83 4.76 -12.19
N GLN A 190 14.65 4.45 -11.67
CA GLN A 190 14.13 4.92 -10.39
C GLN A 190 13.72 3.73 -9.53
N PHE A 191 13.75 3.92 -8.22
CA PHE A 191 13.38 2.95 -7.20
C PHE A 191 11.88 2.99 -6.91
N ASN A 192 11.26 4.17 -6.97
CA ASN A 192 9.83 4.39 -6.87
C ASN A 192 9.42 5.76 -7.47
N SER A 193 8.16 6.17 -7.24
CA SER A 193 7.57 7.37 -7.84
C SER A 193 7.68 8.66 -7.00
N ALA A 194 8.41 8.65 -5.88
CA ALA A 194 8.50 9.80 -4.98
C ALA A 194 9.86 10.51 -5.06
N GLY A 195 9.89 11.77 -4.64
CA GLY A 195 11.11 12.58 -4.66
C GLY A 195 11.66 12.68 -6.07
N ARG A 196 12.94 12.37 -6.26
CA ARG A 196 13.55 12.23 -7.60
C ARG A 196 13.42 10.82 -8.18
N GLY A 197 12.90 9.89 -7.38
CA GLY A 197 12.81 8.47 -7.67
C GLY A 197 14.05 7.67 -7.29
N ASP A 198 15.15 8.32 -6.89
CA ASP A 198 16.44 7.69 -6.57
C ASP A 198 17.05 8.15 -5.24
N ASP A 199 16.32 8.96 -4.47
CA ASP A 199 16.85 9.70 -3.32
C ASP A 199 16.19 9.33 -1.99
N GLN A 200 15.01 9.88 -1.68
CA GLN A 200 14.21 9.52 -0.52
C GLN A 200 12.74 9.91 -0.78
N PRO A 201 11.78 9.11 -0.30
CA PRO A 201 12.01 7.87 0.44
C PRO A 201 12.32 6.67 -0.47
N LEU A 202 13.19 5.76 -0.04
CA LEU A 202 13.63 4.60 -0.83
C LEU A 202 12.77 3.34 -0.66
N PHE A 203 11.46 3.53 -0.52
CA PHE A 203 10.55 2.40 -0.35
C PHE A 203 10.63 1.42 -1.52
N HIS A 204 10.65 0.14 -1.17
CA HIS A 204 10.40 -0.97 -2.08
C HIS A 204 9.04 -1.64 -1.75
N PRO A 205 8.48 -2.48 -2.64
CA PRO A 205 7.15 -3.07 -2.43
C PRO A 205 6.94 -3.78 -1.08
N ALA A 206 7.96 -4.49 -0.59
CA ALA A 206 7.87 -5.22 0.69
C ALA A 206 7.89 -4.28 1.89
N GLU A 207 8.72 -3.23 1.85
CA GLU A 207 8.73 -2.20 2.89
C GLU A 207 7.38 -1.45 2.93
N ARG A 208 6.74 -1.23 1.77
CA ARG A 208 5.39 -0.64 1.75
C ARG A 208 4.34 -1.51 2.39
N PHE A 209 4.30 -2.78 2.02
CA PHE A 209 3.45 -3.74 2.71
C PHE A 209 3.71 -3.77 4.22
N GLU A 210 4.98 -3.77 4.62
CA GLU A 210 5.36 -3.82 6.03
C GLU A 210 4.92 -2.58 6.80
N THR A 211 5.17 -1.39 6.25
CA THR A 211 4.76 -0.14 6.87
C THR A 211 3.24 -0.05 6.99
N ARG A 212 2.49 -0.29 5.92
CA ARG A 212 1.04 -0.02 5.83
C ARG A 212 0.16 -1.16 6.32
N CYS A 213 0.70 -2.36 6.50
CA CYS A 213 -0.08 -3.53 6.87
C CYS A 213 0.67 -4.43 7.86
N TYR A 214 1.78 -5.03 7.43
CA TYR A 214 2.30 -6.22 8.10
C TYR A 214 2.91 -5.95 9.48
N SER A 215 3.53 -4.78 9.69
CA SER A 215 4.13 -4.43 10.99
C SER A 215 3.10 -4.35 12.12
N ALA A 216 1.86 -3.92 11.84
CA ALA A 216 0.77 -3.97 12.82
C ALA A 216 0.41 -5.42 13.19
N CYS A 217 0.37 -6.32 12.19
CA CYS A 217 0.12 -7.75 12.40
C CYS A 217 1.23 -8.39 13.24
N LEU A 218 2.51 -8.08 12.95
CA LEU A 218 3.65 -8.58 13.70
C LEU A 218 3.63 -8.08 15.15
N LEU A 219 3.29 -6.80 15.37
CA LEU A 219 3.14 -6.23 16.71
C LEU A 219 2.04 -6.92 17.51
N GLN A 220 0.88 -7.19 16.89
CA GLN A 220 -0.20 -7.94 17.54
C GLN A 220 0.22 -9.38 17.86
N LEU A 221 0.96 -10.03 16.96
CA LEU A 221 1.47 -11.37 17.17
C LEU A 221 2.48 -11.40 18.32
N GLU A 222 3.36 -10.41 18.39
CA GLU A 222 4.32 -10.24 19.49
C GLU A 222 3.61 -10.05 20.83
N GLN A 223 2.56 -9.22 20.88
CA GLN A 223 1.79 -8.98 22.10
C GLN A 223 0.98 -10.20 22.57
N SER A 224 0.47 -11.01 21.63
CA SER A 224 -0.41 -12.15 21.95
C SER A 224 0.34 -13.46 22.14
N GLN A 225 1.48 -13.66 21.44
CA GLN A 225 2.20 -14.93 21.39
C GLN A 225 3.72 -14.79 21.61
N GLY A 226 4.22 -13.56 21.82
CA GLY A 226 5.62 -13.27 22.08
C GLY A 226 6.48 -13.05 20.84
N GLN A 227 7.66 -12.46 21.05
CA GLN A 227 8.64 -12.12 20.01
C GLN A 227 9.02 -13.31 19.11
N PRO A 228 9.19 -14.56 19.60
CA PRO A 228 9.51 -15.69 18.72
C PRO A 228 8.46 -15.95 17.63
N ALA A 229 7.18 -15.75 17.93
CA ALA A 229 6.10 -15.91 16.95
C ALA A 229 6.15 -14.81 15.87
N ALA A 230 6.34 -13.56 16.28
CA ALA A 230 6.53 -12.43 15.35
C ALA A 230 7.76 -12.62 14.46
N LEU A 231 8.88 -13.06 15.03
CA LEU A 231 10.10 -13.34 14.28
C LEU A 231 9.91 -14.49 13.27
N ALA A 232 9.21 -15.56 13.64
CA ALA A 232 8.90 -16.65 12.73
C ALA A 232 8.02 -16.20 11.55
N ALA A 233 7.01 -15.35 11.82
CA ALA A 233 6.17 -14.76 10.79
C ALA A 233 6.98 -13.82 9.87
N PHE A 234 7.82 -12.96 10.44
CA PHE A 234 8.72 -12.09 9.69
C PHE A 234 9.65 -12.88 8.75
N ARG A 235 10.28 -13.95 9.25
CA ARG A 235 11.12 -14.84 8.43
C ARG A 235 10.35 -15.41 7.24
N ARG A 236 9.12 -15.89 7.47
CA ARG A 236 8.25 -16.40 6.39
C ARG A 236 7.97 -15.34 5.33
N ALA A 237 7.73 -14.09 5.73
CA ALA A 237 7.55 -12.99 4.78
C ALA A 237 8.81 -12.77 3.92
N LYS A 238 10.01 -12.83 4.50
CA LYS A 238 11.26 -12.70 3.73
C LYS A 238 11.53 -13.89 2.82
N GLU A 239 11.22 -15.11 3.27
CA GLU A 239 11.27 -16.32 2.45
C GLU A 239 10.33 -16.24 1.24
N ALA A 240 9.12 -15.68 1.42
CA ALA A 240 8.17 -15.46 0.32
C ALA A 240 8.58 -14.31 -0.61
N ALA A 241 9.15 -13.22 -0.07
CA ALA A 241 9.52 -12.05 -0.85
C ALA A 241 10.76 -12.28 -1.73
N LEU A 242 11.77 -12.98 -1.21
CA LEU A 242 13.07 -13.11 -1.86
C LEU A 242 12.99 -13.67 -3.30
N PRO A 243 12.26 -14.78 -3.59
CA PRO A 243 12.13 -15.28 -4.96
C PRO A 243 11.46 -14.27 -5.91
N ALA A 244 10.47 -13.50 -5.43
CA ALA A 244 9.81 -12.48 -6.24
C ALA A 244 10.77 -11.33 -6.58
N TYR A 245 11.61 -10.92 -5.62
CA TYR A 245 12.64 -9.89 -5.83
C TYR A 245 13.76 -10.36 -6.76
N GLU A 246 14.18 -11.62 -6.67
CA GLU A 246 15.16 -12.19 -7.58
C GLU A 246 14.63 -12.20 -9.03
N ARG A 247 13.36 -12.56 -9.23
CA ARG A 247 12.70 -12.46 -10.54
C ARG A 247 12.59 -11.02 -11.01
N MET A 248 12.20 -10.10 -10.12
CA MET A 248 12.11 -8.67 -10.42
C MET A 248 13.46 -8.09 -10.87
N ARG A 249 14.51 -8.36 -10.10
CA ARG A 249 15.89 -7.96 -10.41
C ARG A 249 16.35 -8.52 -11.76
N ALA A 250 16.13 -9.82 -12.02
CA ALA A 250 16.50 -10.43 -13.29
C ALA A 250 15.77 -9.79 -14.47
N ALA A 251 14.47 -9.51 -14.31
CA ALA A 251 13.66 -8.89 -15.35
C ALA A 251 14.10 -7.47 -15.69
N VAL A 252 14.40 -6.61 -14.71
CA VAL A 252 14.88 -5.25 -15.01
C VAL A 252 16.30 -5.22 -15.56
N ALA A 253 17.17 -6.16 -15.15
CA ALA A 253 18.47 -6.33 -15.78
C ALA A 253 18.34 -6.68 -17.27
N ALA A 254 17.46 -7.61 -17.61
CA ALA A 254 17.18 -7.98 -19.00
C ALA A 254 16.57 -6.82 -19.81
N ARG A 255 15.89 -5.88 -19.16
CA ARG A 255 15.33 -4.66 -19.76
C ARG A 255 16.32 -3.48 -19.80
N GLY A 256 17.56 -3.66 -19.37
CA GLY A 256 18.61 -2.63 -19.42
C GLY A 256 18.52 -1.57 -18.31
N ALA A 257 18.11 -1.98 -17.10
CA ALA A 257 18.11 -1.09 -15.94
C ALA A 257 19.49 -0.54 -15.60
N SER A 258 19.50 0.65 -14.98
CA SER A 258 20.71 1.32 -14.53
C SER A 258 21.42 0.52 -13.43
N ALA A 259 22.74 0.73 -13.30
CA ALA A 259 23.52 0.13 -12.23
C ALA A 259 22.95 0.46 -10.85
N ALA A 260 22.50 1.69 -10.63
CA ALA A 260 21.90 2.11 -9.36
C ALA A 260 20.67 1.27 -8.98
N VAL A 261 19.78 0.95 -9.92
CA VAL A 261 18.61 0.09 -9.67
C VAL A 261 19.04 -1.34 -9.36
N LEU A 262 20.01 -1.86 -10.11
CA LEU A 262 20.51 -3.23 -9.91
C LEU A 262 21.20 -3.37 -8.54
N ASP A 263 22.09 -2.45 -8.20
CA ASP A 263 22.80 -2.42 -6.92
C ASP A 263 21.83 -2.29 -5.74
N TRP A 264 20.79 -1.48 -5.88
CA TRP A 264 19.76 -1.32 -4.86
C TRP A 264 18.98 -2.63 -4.62
N LEU A 265 18.53 -3.31 -5.69
CA LEU A 265 17.83 -4.60 -5.58
C LEU A 265 18.75 -5.71 -5.07
N ASP A 266 20.00 -5.73 -5.52
CA ASP A 266 21.00 -6.72 -5.09
C ASP A 266 21.32 -6.56 -3.60
N ALA A 267 21.41 -5.32 -3.09
CA ALA A 267 21.59 -5.03 -1.67
C ALA A 267 20.41 -5.53 -0.82
N ILE A 268 19.17 -5.32 -1.26
CA ILE A 268 17.97 -5.83 -0.57
C ILE A 268 18.00 -7.37 -0.51
N CYS A 269 18.22 -8.03 -1.65
CA CYS A 269 18.26 -9.48 -1.72
C CYS A 269 19.41 -10.07 -0.87
N ALA A 270 20.59 -9.46 -0.92
CA ALA A 270 21.74 -9.89 -0.12
C ALA A 270 21.46 -9.79 1.39
N ARG A 271 20.87 -8.67 1.83
CA ARG A 271 20.49 -8.46 3.23
C ARG A 271 19.51 -9.53 3.72
N TRP A 272 18.49 -9.85 2.93
CA TRP A 272 17.53 -10.89 3.29
C TRP A 272 18.17 -12.29 3.31
N ARG A 273 19.03 -12.63 2.34
CA ARG A 273 19.73 -13.93 2.34
C ARG A 273 20.62 -14.11 3.57
N VAL A 274 21.31 -13.06 4.01
CA VAL A 274 22.12 -13.08 5.25
C VAL A 274 21.21 -13.30 6.46
N ALA A 275 20.14 -12.51 6.58
CA ALA A 275 19.18 -12.61 7.68
C ALA A 275 18.56 -14.01 7.79
N LEU A 276 18.12 -14.59 6.68
CA LEU A 276 17.51 -15.92 6.66
C LEU A 276 18.46 -17.04 7.12
N ARG A 277 19.78 -16.86 6.96
CA ARG A 277 20.80 -17.82 7.43
C ARG A 277 21.15 -17.72 8.91
N GLY A 278 20.74 -16.66 9.62
CA GLY A 278 21.02 -16.55 11.06
C GLY A 278 20.81 -15.19 11.69
N GLU A 279 20.72 -14.11 10.90
CA GLU A 279 20.60 -12.74 11.42
C GLU A 279 19.17 -12.16 11.33
N ALA A 280 18.16 -13.03 11.32
CA ALA A 280 16.77 -12.61 11.12
C ALA A 280 16.26 -11.67 12.22
N GLU A 281 16.70 -11.85 13.47
CA GLU A 281 16.28 -10.99 14.58
C GLU A 281 16.80 -9.55 14.41
N ALA A 282 18.08 -9.38 14.06
CA ALA A 282 18.64 -8.07 13.81
C ALA A 282 17.93 -7.36 12.64
N LEU A 283 17.63 -8.10 11.57
CA LEU A 283 16.86 -7.56 10.45
C LEU A 283 15.42 -7.20 10.86
N TYR A 284 14.76 -8.06 11.63
CA TYR A 284 13.41 -7.79 12.16
C TYR A 284 13.39 -6.49 12.95
N LEU A 285 14.29 -6.32 13.91
CA LEU A 285 14.37 -5.11 14.73
C LEU A 285 14.59 -3.86 13.86
N ALA A 286 15.46 -3.94 12.85
CA ALA A 286 15.75 -2.81 11.97
C ALA A 286 14.55 -2.42 11.09
N GLU A 287 13.91 -3.39 10.42
CA GLU A 287 12.81 -3.11 9.49
C GLU A 287 11.48 -2.83 10.24
N ALA A 288 11.26 -3.46 11.40
CA ALA A 288 10.14 -3.15 12.28
C ALA A 288 10.30 -1.76 12.91
N TRP A 289 11.50 -1.38 13.38
CA TRP A 289 11.78 -0.02 13.85
C TRP A 289 11.40 1.02 12.80
N ARG A 290 11.90 0.82 11.58
CA ARG A 290 11.62 1.72 10.47
C ARG A 290 10.12 1.79 10.17
N SER A 291 9.44 0.65 10.10
CA SER A 291 7.99 0.59 9.86
C SER A 291 7.17 1.29 10.94
N HIS A 292 7.48 1.04 12.21
CA HIS A 292 6.79 1.67 13.34
C HIS A 292 7.04 3.18 13.42
N ARG A 293 8.28 3.61 13.17
CA ARG A 293 8.65 5.03 13.22
C ARG A 293 8.02 5.84 12.10
N LEU A 294 7.90 5.27 10.90
CA LEU A 294 7.25 5.88 9.74
C LEU A 294 5.74 6.02 9.95
N ASP A 295 5.06 4.96 10.40
CA ASP A 295 3.61 5.02 10.68
C ASP A 295 3.29 5.96 11.84
N LEU A 296 4.10 5.95 12.91
CA LEU A 296 3.94 6.90 14.02
C LEU A 296 4.02 8.35 13.53
N ASP A 297 4.98 8.66 12.65
CA ASP A 297 5.12 9.99 12.06
C ASP A 297 3.92 10.38 11.16
N ASP A 298 3.39 9.42 10.40
CA ASP A 298 2.21 9.64 9.56
C ASP A 298 0.97 9.95 10.42
N ASP A 299 0.72 9.15 11.45
CA ASP A 299 -0.40 9.32 12.37
C ASP A 299 -0.31 10.62 13.18
N LEU A 300 0.89 11.01 13.61
CA LEU A 300 1.13 12.26 14.33
C LEU A 300 0.84 13.48 13.44
N ARG A 301 1.37 13.49 12.20
CA ARG A 301 1.09 14.57 11.25
C ARG A 301 -0.38 14.63 10.85
N GLY A 302 -1.02 13.47 10.74
CA GLY A 302 -2.45 13.35 10.45
C GLY A 302 -3.37 13.66 11.63
N GLN A 303 -2.83 13.76 12.85
CA GLN A 303 -3.59 13.84 14.11
C GLN A 303 -4.66 12.73 14.20
N SER A 304 -4.30 11.53 13.75
CA SER A 304 -5.20 10.39 13.59
C SER A 304 -4.77 9.19 14.41
N CYS A 305 -4.15 9.43 15.58
CA CYS A 305 -3.54 8.39 16.38
C CYS A 305 -4.61 7.42 16.92
N THR A 306 -4.26 6.14 16.94
CA THR A 306 -5.11 5.03 17.39
C THR A 306 -4.43 4.28 18.54
N PRO A 307 -5.10 3.31 19.20
CA PRO A 307 -4.43 2.43 20.15
C PRO A 307 -3.23 1.70 19.56
N THR A 308 -3.28 1.34 18.27
CA THR A 308 -2.14 0.74 17.55
C THR A 308 -0.98 1.72 17.45
N THR A 309 -1.22 3.01 17.23
CA THR A 309 -0.18 4.05 17.21
C THR A 309 0.56 4.14 18.55
N LEU A 310 -0.16 4.06 19.68
CA LEU A 310 0.47 4.02 21.00
C LEU A 310 1.29 2.74 21.22
N ALA A 311 0.75 1.59 20.83
CA ALA A 311 1.47 0.33 20.91
C ALA A 311 2.78 0.34 20.09
N ARG A 312 2.79 0.99 18.92
CA ARG A 312 4.01 1.21 18.12
C ARG A 312 5.02 2.10 18.86
N ALA A 313 4.56 3.20 19.45
CA ALA A 313 5.42 4.09 20.23
C ALA A 313 6.04 3.37 21.46
N ASP A 314 5.26 2.53 22.13
CA ASP A 314 5.72 1.70 23.24
C ASP A 314 6.76 0.67 22.78
N TRP A 315 6.52 0.01 21.63
CA TRP A 315 7.49 -0.92 21.04
C TRP A 315 8.82 -0.22 20.69
N LEU A 316 8.77 0.99 20.11
CA LEU A 316 9.97 1.78 19.80
C LEU A 316 10.75 2.12 21.07
N LEU A 317 10.07 2.54 22.14
CA LEU A 317 10.71 2.83 23.43
C LEU A 317 11.40 1.61 24.03
N ALA A 318 10.69 0.47 24.08
CA ALA A 318 11.22 -0.78 24.61
C ALA A 318 12.44 -1.25 23.80
N THR A 319 12.36 -1.19 22.48
CA THR A 319 13.43 -1.63 21.58
C THR A 319 14.67 -0.73 21.67
N ALA A 320 14.47 0.59 21.79
CA ALA A 320 15.57 1.55 21.98
C ALA A 320 16.36 1.27 23.26
N GLN A 321 15.68 0.77 24.30
CA GLN A 321 16.28 0.42 25.58
C GLN A 321 16.99 -0.93 25.54
N ALA A 322 16.35 -1.96 24.95
CA ALA A 322 16.85 -3.33 24.98
C ALA A 322 17.91 -3.62 23.91
N HIS A 323 17.82 -2.99 22.73
CA HIS A 323 18.62 -3.35 21.55
C HIS A 323 19.32 -2.16 20.85
N PRO A 324 20.01 -1.25 21.57
CA PRO A 324 20.57 -0.04 20.96
C PRO A 324 21.63 -0.32 19.87
N ALA A 325 22.33 -1.46 19.94
CA ALA A 325 23.30 -1.84 18.93
C ALA A 325 22.66 -2.29 17.61
N ALA A 326 21.54 -3.02 17.67
CA ALA A 326 20.84 -3.52 16.48
C ALA A 326 20.21 -2.39 15.66
N LEU A 327 19.92 -1.26 16.30
CA LEU A 327 19.22 -0.13 15.67
C LEU A 327 20.14 0.82 14.89
N ARG A 328 21.47 0.76 15.04
CA ARG A 328 22.38 1.80 14.48
C ARG A 328 22.20 2.03 12.97
N GLY A 329 21.89 0.98 12.21
CA GLY A 329 21.62 1.07 10.76
C GLY A 329 20.17 1.36 10.39
N ALA A 330 19.26 1.36 11.35
CA ALA A 330 17.81 1.53 11.16
C ALA A 330 17.30 2.92 11.54
N LEU A 331 18.03 3.64 12.40
CA LEU A 331 17.73 5.01 12.80
C LEU A 331 17.73 5.95 11.59
N PHE A 332 16.84 6.95 11.58
CA PHE A 332 16.73 7.95 10.50
C PHE A 332 16.23 9.30 11.01
N TRP A 333 16.12 10.30 10.13
CA TRP A 333 15.73 11.68 10.49
C TRP A 333 16.58 12.32 11.61
N GLY A 334 17.88 12.02 11.62
CA GLY A 334 18.83 12.58 12.59
C GLY A 334 18.88 11.84 13.92
N GLU A 335 18.10 10.77 14.10
CA GLU A 335 18.15 9.90 15.29
C GLU A 335 19.56 9.31 15.51
N GLN A 336 20.36 9.13 14.46
CA GLN A 336 21.73 8.62 14.54
C GLN A 336 22.67 9.55 15.32
N ALA A 337 22.35 10.86 15.37
CA ALA A 337 23.16 11.85 16.09
C ALA A 337 22.78 11.94 17.57
N LEU A 338 21.69 11.28 18.00
CA LEU A 338 21.23 11.31 19.38
C LEU A 338 22.01 10.31 20.23
N SER A 339 22.30 10.71 21.47
CA SER A 339 22.72 9.74 22.50
C SER A 339 21.55 8.78 22.82
N PRO A 340 21.81 7.58 23.36
CA PRO A 340 20.74 6.65 23.73
C PRO A 340 19.69 7.28 24.67
N ALA A 341 20.13 8.11 25.62
CA ALA A 341 19.23 8.84 26.52
C ALA A 341 18.39 9.90 25.79
N ALA A 342 19.00 10.62 24.84
CA ALA A 342 18.29 11.62 24.03
C ALA A 342 17.29 10.98 23.07
N LEU A 343 17.62 9.83 22.47
CA LEU A 343 16.69 9.05 21.63
C LEU A 343 15.48 8.59 22.45
N GLN A 344 15.68 8.05 23.65
CA GLN A 344 14.57 7.67 24.52
C GLN A 344 13.71 8.88 24.93
N ALA A 345 14.32 10.01 25.25
CA ALA A 345 13.58 11.23 25.58
C ALA A 345 12.73 11.72 24.40
N HIS A 346 13.30 11.69 23.18
CA HIS A 346 12.59 12.02 21.95
C HIS A 346 11.37 11.11 21.73
N LEU A 347 11.56 9.79 21.84
CA LEU A 347 10.47 8.82 21.66
C LEU A 347 9.37 8.97 22.73
N ARG A 348 9.72 9.29 23.99
CA ARG A 348 8.72 9.59 25.03
C ARG A 348 7.88 10.83 24.68
N ALA A 349 8.50 11.85 24.10
CA ALA A 349 7.79 13.03 23.64
C ALA A 349 6.82 12.71 22.48
N LEU A 350 7.25 11.92 21.50
CA LEU A 350 6.39 11.45 20.41
C LEU A 350 5.21 10.62 20.93
N ARG A 351 5.46 9.71 21.88
CA ARG A 351 4.41 8.93 22.53
C ARG A 351 3.38 9.84 23.22
N ALA A 352 3.84 10.81 24.00
CA ALA A 352 2.95 11.77 24.69
C ALA A 352 2.17 12.65 23.69
N GLU A 353 2.72 12.94 22.52
CA GLU A 353 1.99 13.58 21.44
C GLU A 353 0.93 12.67 20.82
N ALA A 354 1.24 11.39 20.59
CA ALA A 354 0.29 10.42 20.07
C ALA A 354 -0.90 10.20 21.03
N GLU A 355 -0.69 10.33 22.34
CA GLU A 355 -1.76 10.33 23.35
C GLU A 355 -2.71 11.53 23.18
N ARG A 356 -2.16 12.72 22.90
CA ARG A 356 -2.95 13.93 22.68
C ARG A 356 -3.81 13.85 21.41
N PHE A 357 -3.37 13.10 20.41
CA PHE A 357 -4.09 12.91 19.14
C PHE A 357 -4.89 11.61 19.06
N GLN A 358 -5.16 10.92 20.19
CA GLN A 358 -5.99 9.72 20.18
C GLN A 358 -7.40 10.03 19.67
N LEU A 359 -7.79 9.31 18.62
CA LEU A 359 -9.16 9.26 18.15
C LEU A 359 -10.01 8.46 19.15
N GLY A 360 -11.19 8.97 19.52
CA GLY A 360 -12.14 8.22 20.35
C GLY A 360 -12.52 6.88 19.70
N GLN A 361 -12.90 5.88 20.49
CA GLN A 361 -13.09 4.47 20.07
C GLN A 361 -14.09 4.21 18.92
N GLY A 362 -14.72 5.24 18.33
CA GLY A 362 -15.58 5.14 17.15
C GLY A 362 -15.06 5.82 15.87
N GLN A 363 -13.83 6.35 15.87
CA GLN A 363 -13.26 7.11 14.73
C GLN A 363 -12.03 6.44 14.07
N ALA A 364 -11.58 5.29 14.58
CA ALA A 364 -10.48 4.53 13.98
C ALA A 364 -10.93 3.96 12.62
N ARG A 365 -10.16 4.25 11.56
CA ARG A 365 -10.42 3.75 10.20
C ARG A 365 -10.37 2.21 10.20
N THR A 366 -11.37 1.63 9.55
CA THR A 366 -11.43 0.20 9.18
C THR A 366 -10.56 -0.07 7.97
#